data_AF-A0A1G4Q871-F1
#
_entry.id   AF-A0A1G4Q871-F1
#
_cell.length_a   1.000
_cell.length_b   1.000
_cell.length_c   1.000
_cell.angle_alpha   90.00
_cell.angle_beta   90.00
_cell.angle_gamma   90.00
#
_symmetry.space_group_name_H-M   'P 1'
#
loop_
_entity.id
_entity.type
_entity.pdbx_description
1 polymer ?
#
loop_
_entity_poly.entity_id
_entity_poly.type
_entity_poly.pdbx_seq_one_letter_code
_entity_poly.pdbx_strand_id
1 'polypeptide(L)'
;MGFKMKVSDKDYVSTEHGPIYNFFYSFWTHILQVMSVNVLLLIFNIPSMILAYFVSMFFLPRINSSFELDNFIQLMLDNGIIGNDTINNDISGEDAAVQLYFLLIVFCVIFLISSTLICIGPFQAGFSQIYRNLRRQSGVYFFPDFKEGIISNWKQSLAASVISCVVTCLDLFAVSFYLNSGTKFGAFIAAFFIAFFFVFMLIQNIVYQIMVSRDLPLTKIYRNAFLFFLMEFGPCLGMIGMMAVFLIVIPFMLILNTSYQTLGIFVFLYGFIMIAFVQYLLAFFTGGLLHKFMPASKAPAEEDDDTEEVNTEQDEDG
;
A
#
# COMPACT_ATOMS: atom_id res chain seq x y z
N MET A 1 29.41 7.75 -2.26
CA MET A 1 28.86 7.89 -0.89
C MET A 1 28.19 6.58 -0.54
N GLY A 2 28.87 5.69 0.20
CA GLY A 2 28.38 4.33 0.46
C GLY A 2 27.19 4.32 1.44
N PHE A 3 26.12 3.61 1.09
CA PHE A 3 24.98 3.40 1.98
C PHE A 3 25.25 2.23 2.92
N LYS A 4 25.17 2.44 4.24
CA LYS A 4 25.27 1.36 5.22
C LYS A 4 23.95 0.57 5.18
N MET A 5 24.03 -0.72 4.92
CA MET A 5 22.83 -1.57 4.81
C MET A 5 22.40 -2.08 6.19
N LYS A 6 21.10 -2.34 6.35
CA LYS A 6 20.62 -3.22 7.43
C LYS A 6 20.83 -4.71 7.09
N VAL A 7 20.97 -5.10 5.82
CA VAL A 7 21.17 -6.49 5.36
C VAL A 7 21.97 -6.57 4.05
N SER A 8 22.79 -7.62 3.87
CA SER A 8 23.59 -7.98 2.68
C SER A 8 22.75 -8.23 1.40
N ASP A 9 23.29 -7.91 0.22
CA ASP A 9 22.66 -8.08 -1.12
C ASP A 9 22.63 -9.53 -1.63
N LYS A 10 22.88 -10.53 -0.76
CA LYS A 10 22.98 -11.96 -1.12
C LYS A 10 21.67 -12.60 -1.59
N ASP A 11 20.54 -11.89 -1.55
CA ASP A 11 19.21 -12.48 -1.82
C ASP A 11 18.56 -11.99 -3.13
N TYR A 12 19.32 -11.49 -4.10
CA TYR A 12 18.79 -11.32 -5.46
C TYR A 12 18.97 -12.64 -6.22
N VAL A 13 17.95 -13.49 -6.21
CA VAL A 13 17.93 -14.67 -7.07
C VAL A 13 17.84 -14.16 -8.51
N SER A 14 18.95 -14.24 -9.25
CA SER A 14 18.95 -14.03 -10.69
C SER A 14 18.03 -15.08 -11.29
N THR A 15 16.85 -14.66 -11.68
CA THR A 15 15.82 -15.55 -12.20
C THR A 15 15.92 -15.56 -13.71
N GLU A 16 15.85 -16.74 -14.29
CA GLU A 16 15.90 -16.95 -15.75
C GLU A 16 14.66 -16.34 -16.46
N HIS A 17 13.60 -16.04 -15.69
CA HIS A 17 12.29 -15.61 -16.17
C HIS A 17 12.02 -14.13 -15.88
N GLY A 18 11.08 -13.54 -16.61
CA GLY A 18 10.75 -12.11 -16.50
C GLY A 18 10.08 -11.70 -15.17
N PRO A 19 10.05 -10.38 -14.85
CA PRO A 19 9.60 -9.87 -13.55
C PRO A 19 8.17 -10.27 -13.16
N ILE A 20 7.26 -10.33 -14.14
CA ILE A 20 5.85 -10.70 -13.92
C ILE A 20 5.74 -12.17 -13.50
N TYR A 21 6.46 -13.06 -14.17
CA TYR A 21 6.47 -14.48 -13.82
C TYR A 21 6.99 -14.67 -12.39
N ASN A 22 8.10 -14.01 -12.04
CA ASN A 22 8.70 -14.13 -10.72
C ASN A 22 7.77 -13.61 -9.61
N PHE A 23 7.02 -12.55 -9.88
CA PHE A 23 5.99 -12.06 -8.97
C PHE A 23 4.93 -13.13 -8.71
N PHE A 24 4.30 -13.67 -9.77
CA PHE A 24 3.22 -14.65 -9.62
C PHE A 24 3.70 -15.98 -9.06
N TYR A 25 4.88 -16.45 -9.48
CA TYR A 25 5.52 -17.63 -8.91
C TYR A 25 5.72 -17.45 -7.40
N SER A 26 6.37 -16.36 -6.99
CA SER A 26 6.63 -16.09 -5.57
C SER A 26 5.36 -15.83 -4.76
N PHE A 27 4.34 -15.19 -5.36
CA PHE A 27 3.05 -15.00 -4.72
C PHE A 27 2.35 -16.34 -4.48
N TRP A 28 2.30 -17.22 -5.48
CA TRP A 28 1.62 -18.51 -5.36
C TRP A 28 2.31 -19.46 -4.39
N THR A 29 3.65 -19.48 -4.38
CA THR A 29 4.41 -20.27 -3.40
C THR A 29 4.17 -19.81 -1.96
N HIS A 30 3.80 -18.55 -1.75
CA HIS A 30 3.63 -17.95 -0.44
C HIS A 30 2.21 -17.44 -0.15
N ILE A 31 1.21 -17.95 -0.87
CA ILE A 31 -0.15 -17.41 -0.82
C ILE A 31 -0.74 -17.47 0.60
N LEU A 32 -0.47 -18.54 1.36
CA LEU A 32 -0.95 -18.69 2.73
C LEU A 32 -0.30 -17.69 3.68
N GLN A 33 0.99 -17.38 3.50
CA GLN A 33 1.67 -16.34 4.26
C GLN A 33 1.08 -14.97 3.92
N VAL A 34 0.85 -14.67 2.63
CA VAL A 34 0.22 -13.40 2.22
C VAL A 34 -1.19 -13.27 2.80
N MET A 35 -1.98 -14.35 2.79
CA MET A 35 -3.30 -14.37 3.43
C MET A 35 -3.23 -14.13 4.94
N SER A 36 -2.27 -14.75 5.61
CA SER A 36 -2.03 -14.55 7.04
C SER A 36 -1.65 -13.11 7.35
N VAL A 37 -0.83 -12.47 6.49
CA VAL A 37 -0.54 -11.03 6.60
C VAL A 37 -1.81 -10.20 6.44
N ASN A 38 -2.70 -10.53 5.49
CA ASN A 38 -3.94 -9.77 5.27
C ASN A 38 -4.84 -9.75 6.52
N VAL A 39 -5.03 -10.92 7.14
CA VAL A 39 -5.83 -11.04 8.37
C VAL A 39 -5.22 -10.22 9.50
N LEU A 40 -3.91 -10.29 9.69
CA LEU A 40 -3.23 -9.48 10.71
C LEU A 40 -3.26 -7.99 10.39
N LEU A 41 -3.17 -7.61 9.12
CA LEU A 41 -3.29 -6.23 8.68
C LEU A 41 -4.63 -5.64 9.12
N LEU A 42 -5.73 -6.37 8.94
CA LEU A 42 -7.05 -5.94 9.40
C LEU A 42 -7.14 -5.83 10.92
N ILE A 43 -6.68 -6.85 11.65
CA ILE A 43 -6.73 -6.87 13.12
C ILE A 43 -5.91 -5.71 13.72
N PHE A 44 -4.66 -5.55 13.27
CA PHE A 44 -3.77 -4.55 13.81
C PHE A 44 -4.10 -3.12 13.36
N ASN A 45 -4.83 -2.94 12.25
CA ASN A 45 -5.28 -1.62 11.81
C ASN A 45 -6.68 -1.24 12.30
N ILE A 46 -7.33 -1.99 13.22
CA ILE A 46 -8.63 -1.58 13.80
C ILE A 46 -8.64 -0.12 14.28
N PRO A 47 -7.63 0.38 15.03
CA PRO A 47 -7.57 1.80 15.39
C PRO A 47 -7.53 2.75 14.18
N SER A 48 -6.80 2.38 13.13
CA SER A 48 -6.74 3.15 11.88
C SER A 48 -8.06 3.08 11.09
N MET A 49 -8.80 1.97 11.17
CA MET A 49 -10.14 1.86 10.57
C MET A 49 -11.13 2.81 11.24
N ILE A 50 -11.09 2.92 12.57
CA ILE A 50 -11.91 3.88 13.31
C ILE A 50 -11.57 5.31 12.89
N LEU A 51 -10.27 5.65 12.81
CA LEU A 51 -9.84 6.96 12.33
C LEU A 51 -10.28 7.21 10.88
N ALA A 52 -10.10 6.23 9.99
CA ALA A 52 -10.51 6.32 8.59
C ALA A 52 -12.02 6.48 8.43
N TYR A 53 -12.83 5.89 9.32
CA TYR A 53 -14.27 6.06 9.36
C TYR A 53 -14.65 7.52 9.64
N PHE A 54 -14.04 8.13 10.67
CA PHE A 54 -14.27 9.55 10.97
C PHE A 54 -13.75 10.47 9.86
N VAL A 55 -12.59 10.17 9.28
CA VAL A 55 -12.06 10.93 8.13
C VAL A 55 -13.02 10.83 6.93
N SER A 56 -13.55 9.64 6.64
CA SER A 56 -14.49 9.43 5.53
C SER A 56 -15.78 10.21 5.76
N MET A 57 -16.40 10.08 6.94
CA MET A 57 -17.59 10.85 7.32
C MET A 57 -17.39 12.36 7.29
N PHE A 58 -16.19 12.82 7.65
CA PHE A 58 -15.89 14.24 7.64
C PHE A 58 -15.69 14.77 6.22
N PHE A 59 -14.92 14.08 5.37
CA PHE A 59 -14.52 14.62 4.08
C PHE A 59 -15.50 14.31 2.94
N LEU A 60 -16.22 13.19 2.95
CA LEU A 60 -17.13 12.84 1.85
C LEU A 60 -18.20 13.93 1.60
N PRO A 61 -19.03 14.36 2.58
CA PRO A 61 -20.01 15.42 2.36
C PRO A 61 -19.39 16.77 1.97
N ARG A 62 -18.14 17.02 2.39
CA ARG A 62 -17.40 18.24 2.04
C ARG A 62 -16.88 18.23 0.62
N ILE A 63 -16.51 17.05 0.11
CA ILE A 63 -16.10 16.90 -1.30
C ILE A 63 -17.30 17.11 -2.21
N ASN A 64 -18.46 16.56 -1.86
CA ASN A 64 -19.70 16.74 -2.59
C ASN A 64 -20.88 16.60 -1.62
N SER A 65 -21.81 17.57 -1.62
CA SER A 65 -22.99 17.57 -0.77
C SER A 65 -23.91 16.36 -1.02
N SER A 66 -23.86 15.73 -2.20
CA SER A 66 -24.56 14.47 -2.49
C SER A 66 -24.11 13.30 -1.62
N PHE A 67 -22.95 13.40 -0.94
CA PHE A 67 -22.49 12.41 0.02
C PHE A 67 -22.86 12.75 1.47
N GLU A 68 -23.71 13.74 1.71
CA GLU A 68 -24.45 13.85 2.96
C GLU A 68 -25.59 12.82 2.98
N LEU A 69 -25.88 12.20 4.12
CA LEU A 69 -26.84 11.08 4.19
C LEU A 69 -28.21 11.43 3.58
N ASP A 70 -28.79 12.57 3.97
CA ASP A 70 -30.12 12.98 3.49
C ASP A 70 -30.11 13.24 1.98
N ASN A 71 -29.10 13.96 1.49
CA ASN A 71 -28.94 14.24 0.05
C ASN A 71 -28.65 12.97 -0.75
N PHE A 72 -27.92 12.01 -0.16
CA PHE A 72 -27.64 10.72 -0.77
C PHE A 72 -28.93 9.90 -0.91
N ILE A 73 -29.77 9.85 0.13
CA ILE A 73 -31.09 9.19 0.07
C ILE A 73 -31.93 9.80 -1.05
N GLN A 74 -32.03 11.14 -1.09
CA GLN A 74 -32.76 11.84 -2.15
C GLN A 74 -32.20 11.53 -3.54
N LEU A 75 -30.88 11.53 -3.71
CA LEU A 75 -30.23 11.17 -4.99
C LEU A 75 -30.63 9.76 -5.45
N MET A 76 -30.72 8.80 -4.54
CA MET A 76 -31.06 7.41 -4.88
C MET A 76 -32.53 7.25 -5.27
N LEU A 77 -33.43 8.01 -4.61
CA LEU A 77 -34.84 8.10 -4.96
C LEU A 77 -35.01 8.75 -6.35
N ASP A 78 -34.36 9.89 -6.58
CA ASP A 78 -34.46 10.64 -7.84
C ASP A 78 -33.95 9.85 -9.06
N ASN A 79 -32.91 9.03 -8.87
CA ASN A 79 -32.36 8.19 -9.93
C ASN A 79 -33.14 6.87 -10.12
N GLY A 80 -34.22 6.64 -9.36
CA GLY A 80 -35.03 5.42 -9.44
C GLY A 80 -34.24 4.16 -9.09
N ILE A 81 -33.10 4.29 -8.39
CA ILE A 81 -32.27 3.15 -7.95
C ILE A 81 -32.99 2.41 -6.83
N ILE A 82 -33.79 3.14 -6.05
CA ILE A 82 -34.54 2.60 -4.92
C ILE A 82 -35.94 3.24 -4.94
N GLY A 83 -36.98 2.42 -5.05
CA GLY A 83 -38.36 2.89 -5.12
C GLY A 83 -38.86 3.11 -6.54
N ASN A 84 -39.37 2.04 -7.15
CA ASN A 84 -40.39 2.17 -8.17
C ASN A 84 -41.40 1.05 -7.96
N ASP A 85 -42.26 1.21 -6.95
CA ASP A 85 -43.63 0.72 -7.00
C ASP A 85 -44.49 1.51 -6.00
N THR A 86 -45.55 2.09 -6.55
CA THR A 86 -46.77 2.52 -5.88
C THR A 86 -47.07 1.77 -4.57
N ILE A 87 -47.05 2.46 -3.43
CA ILE A 87 -47.96 2.40 -2.27
C ILE A 87 -47.26 3.00 -1.04
N ASN A 88 -47.87 4.02 -0.45
CA ASN A 88 -47.75 4.49 0.94
C ASN A 88 -46.59 3.94 1.80
N ASN A 89 -45.66 4.81 2.21
CA ASN A 89 -44.68 4.56 3.30
C ASN A 89 -43.81 3.32 3.12
N ASP A 90 -43.09 3.21 2.01
CA ASP A 90 -42.16 2.10 1.79
C ASP A 90 -40.84 2.32 2.55
N ILE A 91 -40.85 1.97 3.84
CA ILE A 91 -39.70 1.94 4.76
C ILE A 91 -38.51 1.18 4.14
N SER A 92 -38.78 0.24 3.22
CA SER A 92 -37.75 -0.62 2.60
C SER A 92 -36.78 0.11 1.67
N GLY A 93 -37.23 1.20 1.01
CA GLY A 93 -36.38 1.94 0.08
C GLY A 93 -35.42 2.90 0.77
N GLU A 94 -35.89 3.57 1.81
CA GLU A 94 -35.05 4.42 2.66
C GLU A 94 -33.97 3.58 3.36
N ASP A 95 -34.35 2.42 3.92
CA ASP A 95 -33.42 1.49 4.56
C ASP A 95 -32.33 0.99 3.61
N ALA A 96 -32.66 0.70 2.35
CA ALA A 96 -31.68 0.29 1.34
C ALA A 96 -30.72 1.43 0.95
N ALA A 97 -31.19 2.67 0.89
CA ALA A 97 -30.35 3.84 0.61
C ALA A 97 -29.33 4.06 1.73
N VAL A 98 -29.80 3.97 2.98
CA VAL A 98 -28.96 4.03 4.17
C VAL A 98 -27.92 2.90 4.17
N GLN A 99 -28.31 1.68 3.81
CA GLN A 99 -27.38 0.56 3.71
C GLN A 99 -26.27 0.83 2.67
N LEU A 100 -26.62 1.34 1.49
CA LEU A 100 -25.62 1.63 0.46
C LEU A 100 -24.69 2.79 0.87
N TYR A 101 -25.22 3.79 1.57
CA TYR A 101 -24.41 4.84 2.17
C TYR A 101 -23.36 4.27 3.13
N PHE A 102 -23.75 3.35 4.03
CA PHE A 102 -22.79 2.70 4.93
C PHE A 102 -21.77 1.85 4.17
N LEU A 103 -22.17 1.17 3.09
CA LEU A 103 -21.24 0.43 2.23
C LEU A 103 -20.24 1.37 1.53
N LEU A 104 -20.66 2.57 1.11
CA LEU A 104 -19.77 3.61 0.58
C LEU A 104 -18.74 4.05 1.63
N ILE A 105 -19.16 4.23 2.89
CA ILE A 105 -18.24 4.53 3.99
C ILE A 105 -17.25 3.38 4.21
N VAL A 106 -17.72 2.13 4.24
CA VAL A 106 -16.85 0.94 4.37
C VAL A 106 -15.85 0.86 3.22
N PHE A 107 -16.29 1.13 1.99
CA PHE A 107 -15.42 1.23 0.82
C PHE A 107 -14.29 2.25 1.04
N CYS A 108 -14.62 3.47 1.50
CA CYS A 108 -13.61 4.50 1.76
C CYS A 108 -12.66 4.10 2.90
N VAL A 109 -13.16 3.48 3.97
CA VAL A 109 -12.32 2.97 5.07
C VAL A 109 -11.34 1.93 4.56
N ILE A 110 -11.81 0.91 3.83
CA ILE A 110 -10.96 -0.13 3.26
C ILE A 110 -9.95 0.47 2.28
N PHE A 111 -10.36 1.43 1.45
CA PHE A 111 -9.46 2.13 0.54
C PHE A 111 -8.33 2.85 1.29
N LEU A 112 -8.65 3.65 2.31
CA LEU A 112 -7.66 4.45 3.06
C LEU A 112 -6.63 3.59 3.80
N ILE A 113 -7.06 2.48 4.41
CA ILE A 113 -6.14 1.56 5.10
C ILE A 113 -5.30 0.74 4.12
N SER A 114 -5.91 0.25 3.03
CA SER A 114 -5.23 -0.60 2.05
C SER A 114 -4.18 0.16 1.27
N SER A 115 -4.40 1.46 1.11
CA SER A 115 -3.49 2.40 0.46
C SER A 115 -2.35 2.88 1.36
N THR A 116 -2.34 2.50 2.65
CA THR A 116 -1.43 2.99 3.70
C THR A 116 -1.50 4.49 4.01
N LEU A 117 -2.50 5.17 3.47
CA LEU A 117 -2.75 6.59 3.70
C LEU A 117 -3.10 6.85 5.17
N ILE A 118 -3.90 5.96 5.76
CA ILE A 118 -4.20 5.92 7.19
C ILE A 118 -3.90 4.50 7.69
N CYS A 119 -2.80 4.34 8.42
CA CYS A 119 -2.38 3.05 8.96
C CYS A 119 -1.62 3.23 10.28
N ILE A 120 -1.41 2.13 11.00
CA ILE A 120 -0.51 2.11 12.15
C ILE A 120 0.91 1.82 11.66
N GLY A 121 1.73 2.87 11.61
CA GLY A 121 3.05 2.83 11.00
C GLY A 121 3.94 1.67 11.44
N PRO A 122 4.15 1.43 12.76
CA PRO A 122 4.97 0.31 13.22
C PRO A 122 4.54 -1.04 12.68
N PHE A 123 3.23 -1.34 12.65
CA PHE A 123 2.73 -2.59 12.08
C PHE A 123 2.92 -2.65 10.56
N GLN A 124 2.72 -1.51 9.87
CA GLN A 124 2.98 -1.43 8.43
C GLN A 124 4.45 -1.66 8.07
N ALA A 125 5.39 -1.24 8.93
CA ALA A 125 6.81 -1.60 8.79
C ALA A 125 7.05 -3.10 9.02
N GLY A 126 6.39 -3.70 10.01
CA GLY A 126 6.39 -5.15 10.21
C GLY A 126 5.92 -5.92 8.98
N PHE A 127 4.79 -5.55 8.40
CA PHE A 127 4.29 -6.20 7.17
C PHE A 127 5.23 -5.99 5.99
N SER A 128 5.80 -4.79 5.85
CA SER A 128 6.76 -4.48 4.79
C SER A 128 8.04 -5.33 4.88
N GLN A 129 8.49 -5.65 6.10
CA GLN A 129 9.61 -6.58 6.34
C GLN A 129 9.26 -8.00 5.84
N ILE A 130 8.06 -8.50 6.16
CA ILE A 130 7.59 -9.81 5.66
C ILE A 130 7.57 -9.82 4.12
N TYR A 131 6.94 -8.82 3.50
CA TYR A 131 6.86 -8.76 2.03
C TYR A 131 8.23 -8.68 1.37
N ARG A 132 9.19 -7.95 1.99
CA ARG A 132 10.57 -7.89 1.53
C ARG A 132 11.23 -9.27 1.55
N ASN A 133 11.05 -10.03 2.63
CA ASN A 133 11.64 -11.36 2.80
C ASN A 133 10.97 -12.38 1.86
N LEU A 134 9.63 -12.35 1.73
CA LEU A 134 8.89 -13.20 0.78
C LEU A 134 9.35 -12.98 -0.67
N ARG A 135 9.51 -11.71 -1.08
CA ARG A 135 10.01 -11.34 -2.41
C ARG A 135 11.41 -11.91 -2.68
N ARG A 136 12.25 -11.93 -1.65
CA ARG A 136 13.63 -12.44 -1.71
C ARG A 136 13.72 -13.96 -1.70
N GLN A 137 12.58 -14.66 -1.52
CA GLN A 137 12.53 -16.12 -1.36
C GLN A 137 13.46 -16.64 -0.24
N SER A 138 13.81 -15.77 0.71
CA SER A 138 14.52 -16.16 1.93
C SER A 138 13.59 -16.95 2.84
N GLY A 139 14.11 -17.83 3.68
CA GLY A 139 13.30 -18.49 4.72
C GLY A 139 12.58 -17.44 5.58
N VAL A 140 11.25 -17.38 5.51
CA VAL A 140 10.44 -16.39 6.22
C VAL A 140 9.94 -16.96 7.53
N TYR A 141 10.47 -16.45 8.63
CA TYR A 141 9.95 -16.73 9.97
C TYR A 141 8.91 -15.68 10.30
N PHE A 142 7.64 -15.99 10.01
CA PHE A 142 6.55 -15.01 9.97
C PHE A 142 6.50 -14.04 11.17
N PHE A 143 6.42 -14.54 12.41
CA PHE A 143 6.33 -13.69 13.61
C PHE A 143 7.66 -13.02 14.00
N PRO A 144 8.81 -13.72 14.01
CA PRO A 144 10.11 -13.08 14.23
C PRO A 144 10.39 -11.93 13.25
N ASP A 145 10.18 -12.15 11.95
CA ASP A 145 10.40 -11.14 10.91
C ASP A 145 9.46 -9.95 11.07
N PHE A 146 8.18 -10.21 11.36
CA PHE A 146 7.20 -9.16 11.67
C PHE A 146 7.67 -8.28 12.83
N LYS A 147 8.05 -8.92 13.95
CA LYS A 147 8.50 -8.24 15.17
C LYS A 147 9.79 -7.46 14.93
N GLU A 148 10.73 -8.01 14.17
CA GLU A 148 11.97 -7.32 13.80
C GLU A 148 11.66 -6.06 12.98
N GLY A 149 10.77 -6.15 11.99
CA GLY A 149 10.34 -5.01 11.17
C GLY A 149 9.74 -3.87 12.01
N ILE A 150 8.92 -4.22 13.02
CA ILE A 150 8.37 -3.27 13.99
C ILE A 150 9.49 -2.63 14.80
N ILE A 151 10.27 -3.44 15.54
CA ILE A 151 11.21 -2.93 16.55
C ILE A 151 12.33 -2.13 15.91
N SER A 152 12.81 -2.54 14.74
CA SER A 152 13.91 -1.85 14.05
C SER A 152 13.50 -0.50 13.45
N ASN A 153 12.20 -0.22 13.28
CA ASN A 153 11.70 0.96 12.57
C ASN A 153 10.55 1.71 13.28
N TRP A 154 10.17 1.35 14.52
CA TRP A 154 8.94 1.85 15.15
C TRP A 154 8.84 3.38 15.21
N LYS A 155 9.93 4.09 15.52
CA LYS A 155 9.92 5.57 15.57
C LYS A 155 9.73 6.19 14.18
N GLN A 156 10.49 5.69 13.21
CA GLN A 156 10.45 6.22 11.84
C GLN A 156 9.12 5.93 11.16
N SER A 157 8.60 4.73 11.36
CA SER A 157 7.31 4.30 10.83
C SER A 157 6.14 5.01 11.49
N LEU A 158 6.17 5.23 12.80
CA LEU A 158 5.16 6.05 13.48
C LEU A 158 5.13 7.48 12.91
N ALA A 159 6.29 8.11 12.75
CA ALA A 159 6.40 9.42 12.12
C ALA A 159 5.88 9.40 10.67
N ALA A 160 6.17 8.35 9.90
CA ALA A 160 5.67 8.19 8.54
C ALA A 160 4.13 8.07 8.48
N SER A 161 3.50 7.33 9.40
CA SER A 161 2.04 7.27 9.48
C SER A 161 1.40 8.59 9.88
N VAL A 162 2.02 9.37 10.76
CA VAL A 162 1.53 10.70 11.14
C VAL A 162 1.62 11.66 9.96
N ILE A 163 2.75 11.70 9.26
CA ILE A 163 2.92 12.50 8.04
C ILE A 163 1.85 12.13 7.02
N SER A 164 1.64 10.83 6.79
CA SER A 164 0.65 10.34 5.83
C SER A 164 -0.77 10.75 6.18
N CYS A 165 -1.16 10.63 7.45
CA CYS A 165 -2.47 11.06 7.91
C CYS A 165 -2.66 12.57 7.70
N VAL A 166 -1.65 13.38 8.04
CA VAL A 166 -1.71 14.84 7.89
C VAL A 166 -1.80 15.24 6.42
N VAL A 167 -0.94 14.68 5.56
CA VAL A 167 -0.96 14.96 4.11
C VAL A 167 -2.29 14.54 3.49
N THR A 168 -2.80 13.35 3.86
CA THR A 168 -4.11 12.85 3.43
C THR A 168 -5.23 13.83 3.79
N CYS A 169 -5.31 14.29 5.05
CA CYS A 169 -6.34 15.23 5.48
C CYS A 169 -6.21 16.61 4.80
N LEU A 170 -4.98 17.12 4.63
CA LEU A 170 -4.74 18.39 3.94
C LEU A 170 -5.12 18.32 2.46
N ASP A 171 -4.82 17.21 1.82
CA ASP A 171 -5.15 16.97 0.42
C ASP A 171 -6.68 16.88 0.22
N LEU A 172 -7.38 16.08 1.02
CA LEU A 172 -8.85 16.00 0.98
C LEU A 172 -9.51 17.35 1.29
N PHE A 173 -8.92 18.14 2.20
CA PHE A 173 -9.36 19.52 2.45
C PHE A 173 -9.17 20.42 1.22
N ALA A 174 -8.02 20.35 0.55
CA ALA A 174 -7.79 21.11 -0.67
C ALA A 174 -8.76 20.70 -1.79
N VAL A 175 -8.95 19.39 -2.02
CA VAL A 175 -9.91 18.87 -3.00
C VAL A 175 -11.32 19.41 -2.74
N SER A 176 -11.82 19.26 -1.51
CA SER A 176 -13.14 19.77 -1.13
C SER A 176 -13.24 21.29 -1.29
N PHE A 177 -12.26 22.06 -0.82
CA PHE A 177 -12.27 23.52 -0.96
C PHE A 177 -12.33 23.98 -2.42
N TYR A 178 -11.47 23.42 -3.28
CA TYR A 178 -11.35 23.87 -4.66
C TYR A 178 -12.48 23.38 -5.57
N LEU A 179 -13.02 22.17 -5.35
CA LEU A 179 -14.22 21.70 -6.06
C LEU A 179 -15.44 22.59 -5.77
N ASN A 180 -15.61 23.00 -4.52
CA ASN A 180 -16.75 23.84 -4.10
C ASN A 180 -16.57 25.34 -4.41
N SER A 181 -15.45 25.75 -5.02
CA SER A 181 -15.27 27.15 -5.46
C SER A 181 -16.20 27.55 -6.60
N GLY A 182 -16.77 26.58 -7.34
CA GLY A 182 -17.63 26.83 -8.51
C GLY A 182 -16.90 27.43 -9.72
N THR A 183 -15.57 27.53 -9.70
CA THR A 183 -14.77 28.13 -10.77
C THR A 183 -14.03 27.09 -11.59
N LYS A 184 -13.80 27.37 -12.89
CA LYS A 184 -12.96 26.51 -13.74
C LYS A 184 -11.53 26.39 -13.22
N PHE A 185 -10.98 27.48 -12.67
CA PHE A 185 -9.65 27.49 -12.08
C PHE A 185 -9.59 26.63 -10.81
N GLY A 186 -10.60 26.70 -9.94
CA GLY A 186 -10.70 25.81 -8.78
C GLY A 186 -10.85 24.35 -9.18
N ALA A 187 -11.68 24.02 -10.18
CA ALA A 187 -11.77 22.66 -10.71
C ALA A 187 -10.41 22.12 -11.21
N PHE A 188 -9.62 22.96 -11.88
CA PHE A 188 -8.26 22.61 -12.30
C PHE A 188 -7.33 22.33 -11.10
N ILE A 189 -7.37 23.17 -10.06
CA ILE A 189 -6.56 22.95 -8.85
C ILE A 189 -7.02 21.69 -8.11
N ALA A 190 -8.32 21.44 -8.01
CA ALA A 190 -8.84 20.22 -7.43
C ALA A 190 -8.33 18.97 -8.17
N ALA A 191 -8.34 18.99 -9.51
CA ALA A 191 -7.81 17.90 -10.31
C ALA A 191 -6.30 17.67 -10.06
N PHE A 192 -5.53 18.73 -9.82
CA PHE A 192 -4.12 18.62 -9.42
C PHE A 192 -3.97 17.93 -8.06
N PHE A 193 -4.76 18.29 -7.04
CA PHE A 193 -4.71 17.64 -5.73
C PHE A 193 -5.19 16.19 -5.80
N ILE A 194 -6.22 15.88 -6.59
CA ILE A 194 -6.62 14.49 -6.85
C ILE A 194 -5.46 13.70 -7.47
N ALA A 195 -4.76 14.25 -8.47
CA ALA A 195 -3.58 13.58 -9.03
C ALA A 195 -2.46 13.43 -8.00
N PHE A 196 -2.20 14.46 -7.19
CA PHE A 196 -1.23 14.42 -6.11
C PHE A 196 -1.57 13.35 -5.07
N PHE A 197 -2.83 13.17 -4.72
CA PHE A 197 -3.32 12.13 -3.81
C PHE A 197 -2.90 10.73 -4.26
N PHE A 198 -3.13 10.41 -5.54
CA PHE A 198 -2.76 9.11 -6.11
C PHE A 198 -1.24 8.94 -6.21
N VAL A 199 -0.49 10.00 -6.50
CA VAL A 199 0.97 9.97 -6.45
C VAL A 199 1.45 9.73 -5.02
N PHE A 200 0.91 10.47 -4.04
CA PHE A 200 1.26 10.35 -2.63
C PHE A 200 0.95 8.96 -2.08
N MET A 201 -0.18 8.36 -2.49
CA MET A 201 -0.52 6.97 -2.20
C MET A 201 0.59 6.00 -2.63
N LEU A 202 1.13 6.13 -3.85
CA LEU A 202 2.25 5.30 -4.30
C LEU A 202 3.52 5.58 -3.49
N ILE A 203 3.86 6.86 -3.29
CA ILE A 203 5.04 7.28 -2.52
C ILE A 203 5.01 6.69 -1.11
N GLN A 204 3.86 6.74 -0.44
CA GLN A 204 3.71 6.24 0.92
C GLN A 204 3.98 4.73 1.02
N ASN A 205 3.54 3.95 0.03
CA ASN A 205 3.84 2.52 -0.03
C ASN A 205 5.33 2.25 -0.28
N ILE A 206 5.97 3.02 -1.17
CA ILE A 206 7.41 2.95 -1.43
C ILE A 206 8.21 3.31 -0.16
N VAL A 207 7.76 4.30 0.62
CA VAL A 207 8.42 4.75 1.86
C VAL A 207 8.60 3.59 2.85
N TYR A 208 7.55 2.81 3.12
CA TYR A 208 7.65 1.67 4.04
C TYR A 208 8.60 0.59 3.52
N GLN A 209 8.62 0.34 2.20
CA GLN A 209 9.52 -0.63 1.58
C GLN A 209 11.00 -0.21 1.63
N ILE A 210 11.29 1.08 1.40
CA ILE A 210 12.64 1.63 1.55
C ILE A 210 13.07 1.56 3.02
N MET A 211 12.18 1.92 3.95
CA MET A 211 12.46 1.95 5.39
C MET A 211 12.97 0.62 5.95
N VAL A 212 12.34 -0.49 5.54
CA VAL A 212 12.76 -1.83 5.97
C VAL A 212 13.97 -2.35 5.19
N SER A 213 14.27 -1.77 4.02
CA SER A 213 15.36 -2.24 3.15
C SER A 213 16.68 -1.50 3.37
N ARG A 214 16.64 -0.23 3.76
CA ARG A 214 17.79 0.68 3.77
C ARG A 214 17.83 1.50 5.06
N ASP A 215 19.03 1.66 5.64
CA ASP A 215 19.22 2.46 6.84
C ASP A 215 19.33 3.94 6.48
N LEU A 216 18.19 4.63 6.43
CA LEU A 216 18.12 6.03 6.04
C LEU A 216 17.24 6.83 7.01
N PRO A 217 17.57 8.10 7.27
CA PRO A 217 16.65 8.98 7.98
C PRO A 217 15.39 9.22 7.13
N LEU A 218 14.25 9.38 7.80
CA LEU A 218 12.92 9.46 7.15
C LEU A 218 12.83 10.50 6.04
N THR A 219 13.46 11.67 6.22
CA THR A 219 13.52 12.72 5.18
C THR A 219 14.18 12.22 3.89
N LYS A 220 15.25 11.44 3.99
CA LYS A 220 15.91 10.84 2.81
C LYS A 220 15.05 9.73 2.22
N ILE A 221 14.30 8.98 3.03
CA ILE A 221 13.37 7.96 2.54
C ILE A 221 12.31 8.59 1.62
N TYR A 222 11.59 9.62 2.09
CA TYR A 222 10.59 10.32 1.27
C TYR A 222 11.20 10.95 0.02
N ARG A 223 12.38 11.59 0.14
CA ARG A 223 13.08 12.16 -1.02
C ARG A 223 13.42 11.09 -2.06
N ASN A 224 13.93 9.93 -1.63
CA ASN A 224 14.26 8.84 -2.53
C ASN A 224 13.01 8.21 -3.15
N ALA A 225 11.94 8.02 -2.38
CA ALA A 225 10.66 7.53 -2.90
C ALA A 225 10.12 8.45 -4.00
N PHE A 226 10.17 9.76 -3.79
CA PHE A 226 9.74 10.75 -4.80
C PHE A 226 10.66 10.75 -6.03
N LEU A 227 11.98 10.60 -5.85
CA LEU A 227 12.91 10.46 -6.96
C LEU A 227 12.65 9.19 -7.77
N PHE A 228 12.30 8.06 -7.14
CA PHE A 228 11.92 6.84 -7.86
C PHE A 228 10.70 7.08 -8.74
N PHE A 229 9.69 7.79 -8.23
CA PHE A 229 8.53 8.19 -9.01
C PHE A 229 8.90 9.04 -10.24
N LEU A 230 9.80 10.01 -10.08
CA LEU A 230 10.23 10.87 -11.19
C LEU A 230 11.09 10.11 -12.23
N MET A 231 11.98 9.23 -11.77
CA MET A 231 12.87 8.47 -12.65
C MET A 231 12.14 7.38 -13.44
N GLU A 232 11.11 6.78 -12.85
CA GLU A 232 10.30 5.70 -13.45
C GLU A 232 8.83 6.12 -13.57
N PHE A 233 8.59 7.33 -14.11
CA PHE A 233 7.26 7.90 -14.18
C PHE A 233 6.23 6.99 -14.87
N GLY A 234 6.59 6.39 -16.01
CA GLY A 234 5.72 5.47 -16.75
C GLY A 234 5.30 4.24 -15.92
N PRO A 235 6.26 3.42 -15.44
CA PRO A 235 5.95 2.28 -14.57
C PRO A 235 5.22 2.67 -13.28
N CYS A 236 5.53 3.82 -12.69
CA CYS A 236 4.83 4.33 -11.52
C CYS A 236 3.36 4.68 -11.82
N LEU A 237 3.06 5.30 -12.97
CA LEU A 237 1.67 5.51 -13.40
C LEU A 237 0.95 4.19 -13.63
N GLY A 238 1.61 3.19 -14.23
CA GLY A 238 1.07 1.84 -14.35
C GLY A 238 0.74 1.22 -13.00
N MET A 239 1.60 1.40 -12.00
CA MET A 239 1.37 0.93 -10.64
C MET A 239 0.20 1.66 -9.97
N ILE A 240 0.09 2.98 -10.13
CA ILE A 240 -1.08 3.76 -9.66
C ILE A 240 -2.37 3.23 -10.30
N GLY A 241 -2.34 2.93 -11.61
CA GLY A 241 -3.46 2.32 -12.32
C GLY A 241 -3.85 0.96 -11.75
N MET A 242 -2.87 0.08 -11.47
CA MET A 242 -3.15 -1.21 -10.83
C MET A 242 -3.73 -1.03 -9.41
N MET A 243 -3.20 -0.11 -8.62
CA MET A 243 -3.77 0.22 -7.31
C MET A 243 -5.21 0.73 -7.43
N ALA A 244 -5.51 1.60 -8.40
CA ALA A 244 -6.88 2.06 -8.65
C ALA A 244 -7.80 0.89 -9.04
N VAL A 245 -7.35 -0.05 -9.87
CA VAL A 245 -8.15 -1.23 -10.21
C VAL A 245 -8.46 -2.08 -8.97
N PHE A 246 -7.43 -2.44 -8.19
CA PHE A 246 -7.58 -3.34 -7.04
C PHE A 246 -8.19 -2.69 -5.81
N LEU A 247 -8.04 -1.38 -5.61
CA LEU A 247 -8.51 -0.69 -4.40
C LEU A 247 -9.73 0.19 -4.62
N ILE A 248 -10.08 0.52 -5.87
CA ILE A 248 -11.25 1.37 -6.21
C ILE A 248 -12.22 0.62 -7.11
N VAL A 249 -11.79 0.17 -8.30
CA VAL A 249 -12.72 -0.37 -9.31
C VAL A 249 -13.35 -1.69 -8.85
N ILE A 250 -12.55 -2.70 -8.49
CA ILE A 250 -13.06 -4.00 -8.04
C ILE A 250 -13.98 -3.90 -6.81
N PRO A 251 -13.59 -3.25 -5.70
CA PRO A 251 -14.44 -3.20 -4.53
C PRO A 251 -15.71 -2.38 -4.77
N PHE A 252 -15.63 -1.29 -5.54
CA PHE A 252 -16.80 -0.50 -5.92
C PHE A 252 -17.79 -1.34 -6.75
N MET A 253 -17.34 -2.09 -7.75
CA MET A 253 -18.19 -2.94 -8.57
C MET A 253 -18.85 -4.07 -7.76
N LEU A 254 -18.15 -4.66 -6.78
CA LEU A 254 -18.69 -5.71 -5.92
C LEU A 254 -19.76 -5.16 -4.96
N ILE A 255 -19.54 -3.96 -4.42
CA ILE A 255 -20.46 -3.29 -3.49
C ILE A 255 -21.71 -2.79 -4.20
N LEU A 256 -21.56 -2.17 -5.38
CA LEU A 256 -22.68 -1.62 -6.15
C LEU A 256 -23.71 -2.67 -6.60
N ASN A 257 -23.29 -3.92 -6.77
CA ASN A 257 -24.21 -4.99 -7.18
C ASN A 257 -25.20 -5.38 -6.07
N THR A 258 -24.92 -5.03 -4.81
CA THR A 258 -25.75 -5.24 -3.59
C THR A 258 -26.25 -6.66 -3.31
N SER A 259 -25.92 -7.65 -4.15
CA SER A 259 -26.21 -9.06 -3.92
C SER A 259 -25.41 -9.62 -2.74
N TYR A 260 -26.04 -10.49 -1.94
CA TYR A 260 -25.35 -11.21 -0.87
C TYR A 260 -24.13 -12.00 -1.37
N GLN A 261 -24.16 -12.47 -2.61
CA GLN A 261 -23.04 -13.18 -3.23
C GLN A 261 -21.86 -12.24 -3.48
N THR A 262 -22.08 -11.05 -4.04
CA THR A 262 -21.01 -10.08 -4.33
C THR A 262 -20.45 -9.46 -3.05
N LEU A 263 -21.29 -9.24 -2.04
CA LEU A 263 -20.85 -8.83 -0.70
C LEU A 263 -20.01 -9.92 -0.03
N GLY A 264 -20.41 -11.20 -0.13
CA GLY A 264 -19.61 -12.32 0.35
C GLY A 264 -18.24 -12.41 -0.33
N ILE A 265 -18.20 -12.19 -1.66
CA ILE A 265 -16.95 -12.13 -2.42
C ILE A 265 -16.09 -10.94 -1.99
N PHE A 266 -16.68 -9.76 -1.78
CA PHE A 266 -15.96 -8.58 -1.28
C PHE A 266 -15.33 -8.86 0.08
N VAL A 267 -16.12 -9.36 1.05
CA VAL A 267 -15.62 -9.69 2.39
C VAL A 267 -14.52 -10.75 2.32
N PHE A 268 -14.67 -11.78 1.49
CA PHE A 268 -13.64 -12.79 1.31
C PHE A 268 -12.36 -12.21 0.69
N LEU A 269 -12.47 -11.50 -0.44
CA LEU A 269 -11.31 -10.97 -1.15
C LEU A 269 -10.55 -9.95 -0.30
N TYR A 270 -11.20 -8.93 0.27
CA TYR A 270 -10.52 -7.90 1.05
C TYR A 270 -10.21 -8.37 2.48
N GLY A 271 -10.98 -9.32 3.01
CA GLY A 271 -10.75 -9.96 4.31
C GLY A 271 -9.52 -10.85 4.35
N PHE A 272 -9.21 -11.53 3.24
CA PHE A 272 -8.17 -12.56 3.23
C PHE A 272 -7.02 -12.33 2.25
N ILE A 273 -7.17 -11.60 1.14
CA ILE A 273 -6.16 -11.64 0.06
C ILE A 273 -5.79 -10.26 -0.47
N MET A 274 -6.77 -9.46 -0.87
CA MET A 274 -6.58 -8.35 -1.81
C MET A 274 -5.69 -7.24 -1.27
N ILE A 275 -5.81 -6.91 0.03
CA ILE A 275 -5.00 -5.85 0.62
C ILE A 275 -3.53 -6.28 0.61
N ALA A 276 -3.23 -7.46 1.15
CA ALA A 276 -1.88 -7.98 1.19
C ALA A 276 -1.31 -8.28 -0.21
N PHE A 277 -2.15 -8.66 -1.17
CA PHE A 277 -1.75 -8.84 -2.57
C PHE A 277 -1.23 -7.52 -3.18
N VAL A 278 -1.97 -6.42 -3.04
CA VAL A 278 -1.56 -5.10 -3.54
C VAL A 278 -0.27 -4.64 -2.87
N GLN A 279 -0.16 -4.85 -1.55
CA GLN A 279 1.05 -4.51 -0.80
C GLN A 279 2.26 -5.35 -1.19
N TYR A 280 2.04 -6.64 -1.48
CA TYR A 280 3.08 -7.52 -1.98
C TYR A 280 3.51 -7.15 -3.41
N LEU A 281 2.58 -6.77 -4.28
CA LEU A 281 2.86 -6.24 -5.62
C LEU A 281 3.73 -4.98 -5.55
N LEU A 282 3.38 -4.04 -4.67
CA LEU A 282 4.15 -2.82 -4.43
C LEU A 282 5.52 -3.11 -3.83
N ALA A 283 5.62 -4.11 -2.96
CA ALA A 283 6.90 -4.60 -2.49
C ALA A 283 7.73 -5.12 -3.66
N PHE A 284 7.20 -5.99 -4.52
CA PHE A 284 7.92 -6.52 -5.67
C PHE A 284 8.45 -5.42 -6.59
N PHE A 285 7.59 -4.46 -6.92
CA PHE A 285 7.94 -3.27 -7.70
C PHE A 285 9.04 -2.43 -7.05
N THR A 286 8.86 -2.08 -5.77
CA THR A 286 9.84 -1.26 -5.03
C THR A 286 11.18 -1.98 -4.86
N GLY A 287 11.17 -3.31 -4.74
CA GLY A 287 12.38 -4.13 -4.73
C GLY A 287 13.19 -3.98 -6.01
N GLY A 288 12.53 -3.95 -7.17
CA GLY A 288 13.17 -3.67 -8.46
C GLY A 288 13.77 -2.27 -8.53
N LEU A 289 13.03 -1.25 -8.05
CA LEU A 289 13.52 0.13 -7.98
C LEU A 289 14.75 0.27 -7.06
N LEU A 290 14.72 -0.38 -5.89
CA LEU A 290 15.82 -0.39 -4.94
C LEU A 290 17.07 -1.04 -5.54
N HIS A 291 16.92 -2.17 -6.24
CA HIS A 291 18.03 -2.82 -6.93
C HIS A 291 18.61 -1.94 -8.04
N LYS A 292 17.75 -1.28 -8.83
CA LYS A 292 18.16 -0.45 -9.96
C LYS A 292 18.87 0.85 -9.55
N PHE A 293 18.33 1.56 -8.56
CA PHE A 293 18.75 2.93 -8.22
C PHE A 293 19.52 3.04 -6.90
N MET A 294 19.50 2.00 -6.08
CA MET A 294 20.25 1.94 -4.83
C MET A 294 20.91 0.57 -4.66
N PRO A 295 21.76 0.13 -5.60
CA PRO A 295 22.45 -1.15 -5.49
C PRO A 295 23.34 -1.16 -4.23
N ALA A 296 23.55 -2.33 -3.61
CA ALA A 296 24.54 -2.40 -2.56
C ALA A 296 25.93 -2.11 -3.15
N SER A 297 26.76 -1.39 -2.38
CA SER A 297 28.19 -1.41 -2.66
C SER A 297 28.65 -2.86 -2.52
N LYS A 298 29.34 -3.40 -3.54
CA LYS A 298 30.14 -4.61 -3.35
C LYS A 298 31.02 -4.35 -2.12
N ALA A 299 30.93 -5.21 -1.10
CA ALA A 299 31.99 -5.26 -0.11
C ALA A 299 33.30 -5.48 -0.89
N PRO A 300 34.43 -4.88 -0.49
CA PRO A 300 35.70 -5.24 -1.09
C PRO A 300 35.81 -6.76 -0.96
N ALA A 301 36.12 -7.44 -2.06
CA ALA A 301 36.60 -8.80 -1.96
C ALA A 301 37.71 -8.77 -0.90
N GLU A 302 37.57 -9.57 0.15
CA GLU A 302 38.71 -9.89 0.99
C GLU A 302 39.76 -10.43 0.00
N GLU A 303 40.84 -9.66 -0.17
CA GLU A 303 42.05 -10.18 -0.78
C GLU A 303 42.50 -11.29 0.17
N ASP A 304 42.14 -12.53 -0.16
CA ASP A 304 42.86 -13.72 0.29
C ASP A 304 44.28 -13.59 -0.29
N ASP A 305 45.13 -12.85 0.41
CA ASP A 305 46.58 -13.04 0.32
C ASP A 305 46.93 -14.19 1.28
N ASP A 306 46.51 -15.40 0.88
CA ASP A 306 47.10 -16.63 1.39
C ASP A 306 48.54 -16.70 0.85
N THR A 307 49.46 -16.05 1.55
CA THR A 307 50.87 -16.42 1.52
C THR A 307 51.00 -17.82 2.11
N GLU A 308 50.78 -18.85 1.29
CA GLU A 308 51.28 -20.20 1.60
C GLU A 308 52.80 -20.20 1.43
N GLU A 309 53.48 -20.22 2.58
CA GLU A 309 54.86 -20.67 2.73
C GLU A 309 55.00 -22.08 2.16
N VAL A 310 55.59 -22.20 0.96
CA VAL A 310 56.14 -23.48 0.52
C VAL A 310 57.50 -23.66 1.19
N ASN A 311 57.48 -24.31 2.35
CA ASN A 311 58.66 -24.99 2.91
C ASN A 311 59.04 -26.16 1.99
N THR A 312 60.05 -25.98 1.14
CA THR A 312 60.81 -27.09 0.58
C THR A 312 61.95 -27.44 1.52
N GLU A 313 61.77 -28.51 2.30
CA GLU A 313 62.87 -29.32 2.81
C GLU A 313 62.61 -30.79 2.48
N GLN A 314 63.74 -31.50 2.30
CA GLN A 314 63.97 -32.91 1.92
C GLN A 314 64.24 -33.17 0.43
N ASP A 315 65.34 -33.79 0.02
CA ASP A 315 66.61 -34.20 0.65
C ASP A 315 67.55 -34.67 -0.50
N GLU A 316 68.87 -34.54 -0.27
CA GLU A 316 70.01 -35.37 -0.73
C GLU A 316 70.14 -35.85 -2.20
N ASP A 317 71.23 -35.42 -2.88
CA ASP A 317 72.34 -36.30 -3.35
C ASP A 317 73.38 -35.50 -4.18
N GLY A 318 74.68 -35.66 -3.88
CA GLY A 318 75.81 -35.30 -4.76
C GLY A 318 76.83 -34.29 -4.25
#